data_AF-A0A183GIL4-F1
#
_entry.id   AF-A0A183GIL4-F1
#
_cell.length_a   1.000
_cell.length_b   1.000
_cell.length_c   1.000
_cell.angle_alpha   90.00
_cell.angle_beta   90.00
_cell.angle_gamma   90.00
#
_symmetry.space_group_name_H-M   'P 1'
#
loop_
_entity.id
_entity.type
_entity.pdbx_description
1 polymer ?
#
loop_
_entity_poly.entity_id
_entity_poly.type
_entity_poly.pdbx_seq_one_letter_code
_entity_poly.pdbx_strand_id
1 'polypeptide(L)'
;MATMTDEQFQRLLTALATAVEGLARPHHPPQPTPHDQARQFDALAGRIASFVYDPDADLTFESWYRRYDDVFNVDATGLDEPTRVRLLLHKLDAGSYERYSSYILHQNPEDVSFKQTVATLKDLFGPSQSLLSARYACMKLVKDASDDFLPRTQDA
;
A
#
# COMPACT_ATOMS: atom_id res chain seq x y z
N MET A 1 45.64 -58.02 -3.09
CA MET A 1 45.72 -56.55 -3.08
C MET A 1 44.80 -56.04 -4.18
N ALA A 2 43.61 -55.53 -3.84
CA ALA A 2 42.67 -55.03 -4.84
C ALA A 2 43.03 -53.56 -5.14
N THR A 3 43.59 -53.32 -6.32
CA THR A 3 43.84 -51.98 -6.84
C THR A 3 42.50 -51.37 -7.25
N MET A 4 42.04 -50.39 -6.48
CA MET A 4 40.90 -49.57 -6.83
C MET A 4 41.23 -48.84 -8.14
N THR A 5 40.43 -49.06 -9.18
CA THR A 5 40.67 -48.51 -10.52
C THR A 5 40.42 -47.00 -10.53
N ASP A 6 41.22 -46.27 -11.32
CA ASP A 6 41.16 -44.80 -11.46
C ASP A 6 39.74 -44.31 -11.78
N GLU A 7 38.99 -45.07 -12.58
CA GLU A 7 37.59 -44.78 -12.90
C GLU A 7 36.64 -44.79 -11.68
N GLN A 8 36.90 -45.64 -10.70
CA GLN A 8 36.11 -45.68 -9.47
C GLN A 8 36.38 -44.46 -8.61
N PHE A 9 37.64 -43.98 -8.61
CA PHE A 9 38.02 -42.77 -7.90
C PHE A 9 37.43 -41.51 -8.57
N GLN A 10 37.52 -41.42 -9.90
CA GLN A 10 36.91 -40.33 -10.66
C GLN A 10 35.39 -40.27 -10.50
N ARG A 11 34.70 -41.43 -10.50
CA ARG A 11 33.25 -41.50 -10.24
C ARG A 11 32.89 -40.98 -8.85
N LEU A 12 33.70 -41.30 -7.84
CA LEU A 12 33.48 -40.82 -6.48
C LEU A 12 33.61 -39.30 -6.38
N LEU A 13 34.62 -38.73 -7.05
CA LEU A 13 34.84 -37.28 -7.09
C LEU A 13 33.69 -36.55 -7.79
N THR A 14 33.22 -37.06 -8.92
CA THR A 14 32.07 -36.48 -9.64
C THR A 14 30.79 -36.55 -8.80
N ALA A 15 30.57 -37.67 -8.09
CA ALA A 15 29.42 -37.84 -7.20
C ALA A 15 29.48 -36.89 -5.99
N LEU A 16 30.67 -36.65 -5.43
CA LEU A 16 30.86 -35.67 -4.35
C LEU A 16 30.65 -34.23 -4.85
N ALA A 17 31.15 -33.87 -6.03
CA ALA A 17 30.95 -32.55 -6.62
C ALA A 17 29.46 -32.23 -6.83
N THR A 18 28.71 -33.17 -7.41
CA THR A 18 27.25 -33.03 -7.60
C THR A 18 26.48 -33.00 -6.29
N ALA A 19 26.91 -33.73 -5.27
CA ALA A 19 26.29 -33.69 -3.94
C ALA A 19 26.53 -32.34 -3.23
N VAL A 20 27.72 -31.77 -3.36
CA VAL A 20 28.06 -30.46 -2.77
C VAL A 20 27.32 -29.32 -3.49
N GLU A 21 27.14 -29.37 -4.81
CA GLU A 21 26.29 -28.41 -5.54
C GLU A 21 24.82 -28.50 -5.13
N GLY A 22 24.32 -29.70 -4.80
CA GLY A 22 22.98 -29.90 -4.25
C GLY A 22 22.79 -29.27 -2.86
N LEU A 23 23.84 -29.28 -2.03
CA LEU A 23 23.85 -28.67 -0.69
C LEU A 23 24.17 -27.16 -0.71
N ALA A 24 24.84 -26.69 -1.76
CA ALA A 24 25.17 -25.28 -1.98
C ALA A 24 24.06 -24.51 -2.69
N ARG A 25 22.94 -25.16 -3.04
CA ARG A 25 21.77 -24.45 -3.53
C ARG A 25 21.33 -23.50 -2.41
N PRO A 26 21.40 -22.18 -2.60
CA PRO A 26 20.90 -21.24 -1.61
C PRO A 26 19.46 -21.67 -1.36
N HIS A 27 19.13 -21.93 -0.10
CA HIS A 27 17.75 -21.99 0.33
C HIS A 27 17.16 -20.60 0.07
N HIS A 28 16.74 -20.39 -1.18
CA HIS A 28 15.82 -19.34 -1.52
C HIS A 28 14.55 -19.68 -0.71
N PRO A 29 14.07 -18.79 0.17
CA PRO A 29 12.74 -18.98 0.75
C PRO A 29 11.78 -19.27 -0.41
N PRO A 30 10.80 -20.18 -0.27
CA PRO A 30 9.90 -20.50 -1.37
C PRO A 30 9.30 -19.19 -1.88
N GLN A 31 9.72 -18.78 -3.08
CA GLN A 31 9.20 -17.58 -3.71
C GLN A 31 7.72 -17.89 -3.96
N PRO A 32 6.79 -17.06 -3.47
CA PRO A 32 5.37 -17.32 -3.64
C PRO A 32 5.10 -17.53 -5.12
N THR A 33 4.45 -18.65 -5.47
CA THR A 33 4.17 -18.92 -6.87
C THR A 33 3.21 -17.85 -7.41
N PRO A 34 3.18 -17.56 -8.72
CA PRO A 34 2.26 -16.57 -9.29
C PRO A 34 0.78 -16.82 -8.91
N HIS A 35 0.44 -18.08 -8.66
CA HIS A 35 -0.89 -18.51 -8.20
C HIS A 35 -1.18 -18.10 -6.76
N ASP A 36 -0.18 -18.14 -5.88
CA ASP A 36 -0.32 -17.72 -4.47
C ASP A 36 -0.48 -16.20 -4.36
N GLN A 37 0.26 -15.44 -5.18
CA GLN A 37 0.13 -13.97 -5.22
C GLN A 37 -1.23 -13.51 -5.71
N ALA A 38 -1.80 -14.16 -6.74
CA ALA A 38 -3.14 -13.86 -7.23
C ALA A 38 -4.22 -14.13 -6.16
N ARG A 39 -4.12 -15.26 -5.44
CA ARG A 39 -5.02 -15.58 -4.32
C ARG A 39 -4.90 -14.57 -3.18
N GLN A 40 -3.67 -14.16 -2.84
CA GLN A 40 -3.44 -13.14 -1.84
C GLN A 40 -4.02 -11.79 -2.28
N PHE A 41 -3.85 -11.42 -3.55
CA PHE A 41 -4.44 -10.20 -4.12
C PHE A 41 -5.97 -10.21 -3.97
N ASP A 42 -6.64 -11.27 -4.40
CA ASP A 42 -8.11 -11.37 -4.32
C ASP A 42 -8.61 -11.36 -2.88
N ALA A 43 -7.91 -12.06 -1.97
CA ALA A 43 -8.23 -12.07 -0.55
C ALA A 43 -8.11 -10.69 0.10
N LEU A 44 -7.02 -9.96 -0.19
CA LEU A 44 -6.82 -8.59 0.30
C LEU A 44 -7.80 -7.62 -0.33
N ALA A 45 -8.07 -7.77 -1.63
CA ALA A 45 -9.10 -6.99 -2.31
C ALA A 45 -10.47 -7.22 -1.65
N GLY A 46 -10.86 -8.45 -1.31
CA GLY A 46 -12.13 -8.71 -0.63
C GLY A 46 -12.28 -8.03 0.74
N ARG A 47 -11.16 -7.72 1.42
CA ARG A 47 -11.16 -7.10 2.76
C ARG A 47 -11.22 -5.56 2.72
N ILE A 48 -10.88 -4.96 1.58
CA ILE A 48 -10.84 -3.50 1.41
C ILE A 48 -12.11 -3.06 0.69
N ALA A 49 -12.90 -2.19 1.34
CA ALA A 49 -14.04 -1.54 0.70
C ALA A 49 -13.57 -0.54 -0.36
N SER A 50 -14.33 -0.40 -1.44
CA SER A 50 -14.04 0.59 -2.48
C SER A 50 -14.00 2.01 -1.89
N PHE A 51 -13.02 2.79 -2.32
CA PHE A 51 -12.91 4.20 -2.03
C PHE A 51 -13.93 4.98 -2.87
N VAL A 52 -14.62 5.92 -2.22
CA VAL A 52 -15.52 6.89 -2.85
C VAL A 52 -15.14 8.25 -2.29
N TYR A 53 -14.86 9.20 -3.17
CA TYR A 53 -14.51 10.55 -2.76
C TYR A 53 -15.76 11.42 -2.57
N ASP A 54 -15.99 11.86 -1.34
CA ASP A 54 -16.99 12.86 -1.00
C ASP A 54 -16.42 13.79 0.09
N PRO A 55 -15.95 14.99 -0.29
CA PRO A 55 -15.35 15.89 0.67
C PRO A 55 -16.37 16.55 1.62
N ASP A 56 -17.66 16.59 1.27
CA ASP A 56 -18.70 17.15 2.14
C ASP A 56 -19.09 16.15 3.25
N ALA A 57 -18.98 14.85 2.97
CA ALA A 57 -19.16 13.77 3.93
C ALA A 57 -17.85 13.31 4.63
N ASP A 58 -16.75 14.05 4.48
CA ASP A 58 -15.41 13.72 4.99
C ASP A 58 -14.88 12.33 4.52
N LEU A 59 -15.38 11.85 3.38
CA LEU A 59 -14.89 10.65 2.71
C LEU A 59 -13.68 11.02 1.86
N THR A 60 -12.58 11.34 2.55
CA THR A 60 -11.28 11.64 1.95
C THR A 60 -10.42 10.39 1.83
N PHE A 61 -9.44 10.43 0.93
CA PHE A 61 -8.49 9.32 0.78
C PHE A 61 -7.69 9.09 2.06
N GLU A 62 -7.39 10.14 2.83
CA GLU A 62 -6.68 10.01 4.10
C GLU A 62 -7.48 9.22 5.14
N SER A 63 -8.77 9.54 5.30
CA SER A 63 -9.68 8.83 6.21
C SER A 63 -9.88 7.36 5.79
N TRP A 64 -10.01 7.09 4.49
CA TRP A 64 -10.12 5.74 3.97
C TRP A 64 -8.81 4.94 4.12
N TYR A 65 -7.67 5.53 3.75
CA TYR A 65 -6.37 4.86 3.81
C TYR A 65 -6.00 4.50 5.25
N ARG A 66 -6.27 5.38 6.22
CA ARG A 66 -6.04 5.11 7.64
C ARG A 66 -6.75 3.86 8.15
N ARG A 67 -7.91 3.50 7.60
CA ARG A 67 -8.67 2.30 7.96
C ARG A 67 -8.01 1.02 7.43
N TYR A 68 -7.27 1.10 6.33
CA TYR A 68 -6.69 -0.05 5.64
C TYR A 68 -5.15 -0.01 5.60
N ASP A 69 -4.53 0.90 6.35
CA ASP A 69 -3.07 1.09 6.40
C ASP A 69 -2.35 -0.23 6.70
N ASP A 70 -2.82 -0.96 7.71
CA ASP A 70 -2.28 -2.28 8.08
C ASP A 70 -2.39 -3.30 6.95
N VAL A 71 -3.45 -3.24 6.14
CA VAL A 71 -3.63 -4.17 5.01
C VAL A 71 -2.55 -3.94 3.95
N PHE A 72 -2.18 -2.68 3.70
CA PHE A 72 -1.14 -2.33 2.73
C PHE A 72 0.29 -2.46 3.28
N ASN A 73 0.51 -2.18 4.58
CA ASN A 73 1.84 -2.16 5.19
C ASN A 73 2.24 -3.48 5.86
N VAL A 74 1.28 -4.30 6.31
CA VAL A 74 1.52 -5.58 7.00
C VAL A 74 1.12 -6.74 6.10
N ASP A 75 -0.14 -6.80 5.68
CA ASP A 75 -0.69 -7.97 4.98
C ASP A 75 -0.25 -8.06 3.51
N ALA A 76 0.05 -6.92 2.89
CA ALA A 76 0.55 -6.85 1.51
C ALA A 76 2.08 -6.89 1.40
N THR A 77 2.81 -7.15 2.49
CA THR A 77 4.29 -7.30 2.48
C THR A 77 4.76 -8.48 1.61
N GLY A 78 3.93 -9.51 1.46
CA GLY A 78 4.18 -10.63 0.55
C GLY A 78 3.93 -10.31 -0.94
N LEU A 79 3.34 -9.15 -1.24
CA LEU A 79 3.12 -8.68 -2.61
C LEU A 79 4.28 -7.80 -3.06
N ASP A 80 4.68 -7.96 -4.31
CA ASP A 80 5.61 -7.05 -4.98
C ASP A 80 4.99 -5.65 -5.11
N GLU A 81 5.85 -4.64 -5.11
CA GLU A 81 5.41 -3.24 -5.14
C GLU A 81 4.38 -2.91 -6.24
N PRO A 82 4.55 -3.32 -7.51
CA PRO A 82 3.56 -3.00 -8.53
C PRO A 82 2.23 -3.73 -8.31
N THR A 83 2.22 -4.90 -7.66
CA THR A 83 0.97 -5.56 -7.24
C THR A 83 0.26 -4.81 -6.12
N ARG A 84 0.99 -4.23 -5.16
CA ARG A 84 0.40 -3.35 -4.13
C ARG A 84 -0.19 -2.08 -4.73
N VAL A 85 0.50 -1.46 -5.69
CA VAL A 85 -0.03 -0.30 -6.43
C VAL A 85 -1.30 -0.69 -7.18
N ARG A 86 -1.29 -1.82 -7.90
CA ARG A 86 -2.49 -2.33 -8.59
C ARG A 86 -3.65 -2.57 -7.62
N LEU A 87 -3.38 -3.11 -6.43
CA LEU A 87 -4.42 -3.34 -5.41
C LEU A 87 -5.05 -2.02 -4.94
N LEU A 88 -4.21 -1.00 -4.71
CA LEU A 88 -4.67 0.33 -4.31
C LEU A 88 -5.55 0.97 -5.40
N LEU A 89 -5.09 0.93 -6.66
CA LEU A 89 -5.83 1.49 -7.79
C LEU A 89 -7.11 0.72 -8.09
N HIS A 90 -7.12 -0.60 -7.91
CA HIS A 90 -8.30 -1.45 -8.07
C HIS A 90 -9.42 -1.11 -7.09
N LYS A 91 -9.11 -0.43 -5.99
CA LYS A 91 -10.08 -0.03 -4.96
C LYS A 91 -10.66 1.35 -5.15
N LEU A 92 -10.13 2.14 -6.08
CA LEU A 92 -10.72 3.43 -6.42
C LEU A 92 -12.04 3.20 -7.18
N ASP A 93 -13.04 4.04 -6.91
CA ASP A 93 -14.21 4.13 -7.79
C ASP A 93 -13.80 4.66 -9.17
N ALA A 94 -14.69 4.51 -10.15
CA ALA A 94 -14.42 4.88 -11.53
C ALA A 94 -14.03 6.37 -11.69
N GLY A 95 -14.67 7.28 -10.95
CA GLY A 95 -14.39 8.71 -11.03
C GLY A 95 -13.04 9.06 -10.41
N SER A 96 -12.72 8.46 -9.26
CA SER A 96 -11.40 8.64 -8.64
C SER A 96 -10.27 8.06 -9.49
N TYR A 97 -10.48 6.90 -10.10
CA TYR A 97 -9.51 6.29 -11.01
C TYR A 97 -9.26 7.17 -12.25
N GLU A 98 -10.31 7.73 -12.86
CA GLU A 98 -10.18 8.62 -14.03
C GLU A 98 -9.42 9.92 -13.70
N ARG A 99 -9.68 10.51 -12.52
CA ARG A 99 -8.93 11.68 -12.07
C ARG A 99 -7.46 11.36 -11.82
N TYR A 100 -7.17 10.22 -11.19
CA TYR A 100 -5.79 9.75 -11.01
C TYR A 100 -5.10 9.46 -12.35
N SER A 101 -5.79 8.78 -13.29
CA SER A 101 -5.24 8.43 -14.61
C SER A 101 -4.90 9.69 -15.43
N SER A 102 -5.75 10.71 -15.36
CA SER A 102 -5.51 12.02 -15.98
C SER A 102 -4.30 12.75 -15.38
N TYR A 103 -4.06 12.57 -14.08
CA TYR A 103 -2.92 13.16 -13.38
C TYR A 103 -1.60 12.48 -13.74
N ILE A 104 -1.55 11.14 -13.71
CA ILE A 104 -0.34 10.38 -14.06
C ILE A 104 0.08 10.54 -15.52
N LEU A 105 -0.85 10.89 -16.42
CA LEU A 105 -0.51 11.18 -17.82
C LEU A 105 0.50 12.33 -17.94
N HIS A 106 0.50 13.25 -16.97
CA HIS A 106 1.44 14.37 -16.91
C HIS A 106 2.72 14.03 -16.11
N GLN A 107 2.81 12.85 -15.48
CA GLN A 107 3.96 12.40 -14.70
C GLN A 107 4.80 11.35 -15.44
N ASN A 108 6.07 11.28 -15.09
CA ASN A 108 7.02 10.33 -15.69
C ASN A 108 6.72 8.89 -15.21
N PRO A 109 6.79 7.88 -16.08
CA PRO A 109 6.49 6.49 -15.72
C PRO A 109 7.51 5.88 -14.75
N GLU A 110 8.71 6.46 -14.62
CA GLU A 110 9.75 6.02 -13.67
C GLU A 110 9.45 6.46 -12.22
N ASP A 111 8.53 7.41 -12.00
CA ASP A 111 8.24 8.00 -10.69
C ASP A 111 7.10 7.30 -9.91
N VAL A 112 6.50 6.24 -10.45
CA VAL A 112 5.30 5.60 -9.88
C VAL A 112 5.66 4.52 -8.85
N SER A 113 6.24 4.94 -7.73
CA SER A 113 6.39 4.07 -6.54
C SER A 113 5.13 4.06 -5.68
N PHE A 114 4.95 3.02 -4.86
CA PHE A 114 3.77 2.91 -3.98
C PHE A 114 3.60 4.13 -3.06
N LYS A 115 4.70 4.61 -2.48
CA LYS A 115 4.70 5.79 -1.61
C LYS A 115 4.27 7.06 -2.37
N GLN A 116 4.71 7.22 -3.61
CA GLN A 116 4.31 8.36 -4.44
C GLN A 116 2.84 8.27 -4.84
N THR A 117 2.34 7.09 -5.21
CA THR A 117 0.90 6.90 -5.48
C THR A 117 0.04 7.29 -4.28
N VAL A 118 0.41 6.87 -3.07
CA VAL A 118 -0.31 7.25 -1.84
C VAL A 118 -0.24 8.76 -1.61
N ALA A 119 0.91 9.41 -1.83
CA ALA A 119 1.06 10.86 -1.68
C ALA A 119 0.20 11.63 -2.68
N THR A 120 0.23 11.23 -3.96
CA THR A 120 -0.60 11.81 -5.01
C THR A 120 -2.10 11.65 -4.73
N LEU A 121 -2.52 10.48 -4.25
CA LEU A 121 -3.93 10.25 -3.91
C LEU A 121 -4.38 11.09 -2.70
N LYS A 122 -3.50 11.33 -1.72
CA LYS A 122 -3.77 12.26 -0.61
C LYS A 122 -3.92 13.70 -1.08
N ASP A 123 -3.12 14.13 -2.06
CA ASP A 123 -3.20 15.47 -2.63
C ASP A 123 -4.48 15.65 -3.47
N LEU A 124 -4.78 14.69 -4.35
CA LEU A 124 -5.95 14.74 -5.24
C LEU A 124 -7.29 14.58 -4.52
N PHE A 125 -7.31 13.79 -3.45
CA PHE A 125 -8.53 13.40 -2.72
C PHE A 125 -8.45 13.74 -1.23
N GLY A 126 -7.72 14.80 -0.90
CA GLY A 126 -7.66 15.36 0.43
C GLY A 126 -8.91 16.15 0.83
N PRO A 127 -8.97 16.67 2.05
CA PRO A 127 -10.06 17.55 2.48
C PRO A 127 -10.14 18.78 1.58
N SER A 128 -11.32 19.06 1.02
CA SER A 128 -11.55 20.26 0.20
C SER A 128 -11.65 21.57 1.01
N GLN A 129 -11.42 21.50 2.34
CA GLN A 129 -11.49 22.62 3.27
C GLN A 129 -10.41 23.65 2.94
N SER A 130 -10.68 24.49 1.94
CA SER A 130 -9.93 25.70 1.69
C SER A 130 -9.95 26.56 2.95
N LEU A 131 -8.85 27.27 3.21
CA LEU A 131 -8.78 28.23 4.31
C LEU A 131 -9.94 29.25 4.24
N LEU A 132 -10.48 29.49 3.04
CA LEU A 132 -11.64 30.34 2.80
C LEU A 132 -12.97 29.71 3.26
N SER A 133 -13.18 28.40 3.05
CA SER A 133 -14.40 27.71 3.49
C SER A 133 -14.42 27.54 5.01
N ALA A 134 -13.27 27.22 5.62
CA ALA A 134 -13.12 27.21 7.08
C ALA A 134 -13.40 28.60 7.69
N ARG A 135 -12.88 29.69 7.07
CA ARG A 135 -13.19 31.07 7.48
C ARG A 135 -14.66 31.41 7.30
N TYR A 136 -15.28 30.97 6.21
CA TYR A 136 -16.69 31.23 5.94
C TYR A 136 -17.62 30.47 6.91
N ALA A 137 -17.29 29.22 7.26
CA ALA A 137 -17.97 28.45 8.30
C ALA A 137 -17.86 29.15 9.67
N CYS A 138 -16.66 29.65 10.00
CA CYS A 138 -16.44 30.44 11.22
C CYS A 138 -17.23 31.76 11.20
N MET A 139 -17.32 32.43 10.05
CA MET A 139 -18.11 33.66 9.89
C MET A 139 -19.62 33.41 9.93
N LYS A 140 -20.07 32.20 9.59
CA LYS A 140 -21.48 31.76 9.66
C LYS A 140 -21.91 31.29 11.05
N LEU A 141 -20.99 31.14 12.02
CA LEU A 141 -21.36 30.92 13.41
C LEU A 141 -22.08 32.18 13.93
N VAL A 142 -23.41 32.13 13.92
CA VAL A 142 -24.23 33.09 14.63
C VAL A 142 -24.14 32.72 16.10
N LYS A 143 -23.55 33.61 16.88
CA LYS A 143 -23.53 33.52 18.34
C LYS A 143 -24.96 33.58 18.85
N ASP A 144 -25.46 32.47 19.37
CA ASP A 144 -26.73 32.46 20.08
C ASP A 144 -26.60 33.36 21.32
N ALA A 145 -27.64 34.15 21.60
CA ALA A 145 -27.64 35.11 22.73
C ALA A 145 -27.50 34.41 24.10
N SER A 146 -27.63 33.07 24.13
CA SER A 146 -27.47 32.21 25.30
C SER A 146 -26.09 31.56 25.42
N ASP A 147 -25.14 31.81 24.50
CA ASP A 147 -23.73 31.47 24.73
C ASP A 147 -23.16 32.47 25.75
N ASP A 148 -23.56 32.23 26.99
CA ASP A 148 -23.17 32.97 28.17
C ASP A 148 -21.67 32.77 28.34
N PHE A 149 -20.90 33.85 28.22
CA PHE A 149 -19.48 33.81 28.50
C PHE A 149 -19.36 33.50 29.97
N LEU A 150 -19.14 32.23 30.30
CA LEU A 150 -18.70 31.89 31.64
C LEU A 150 -17.43 32.71 31.88
N PRO A 151 -17.47 33.69 32.81
CA PRO A 151 -16.27 34.41 33.15
C PRO A 151 -15.33 33.35 33.66
N ARG A 152 -14.12 33.30 33.07
CA ARG A 152 -13.06 32.42 33.55
C ARG A 152 -12.80 32.83 35.00
N THR A 153 -13.46 32.15 35.94
CA THR A 153 -13.20 32.28 37.36
C THR A 153 -11.80 31.71 37.54
N GLN A 154 -10.84 32.62 37.57
CA GLN A 154 -9.49 32.33 37.95
C GLN A 154 -9.52 32.26 39.48
N ASP A 155 -9.79 31.06 39.99
CA ASP A 155 -9.66 30.76 41.41
C ASP A 155 -8.19 30.95 41.81
N ALA A 156 -7.97 31.84 42.77
CA ALA A 156 -6.70 32.16 43.41
C ALA A 156 -6.50 31.32 44.68
#